data_AF-A0AAN6U2D8-F1
#
_entry.id   AF-A0AAN6U2D8-F1
#
_cell.length_a   1.000
_cell.length_b   1.000
_cell.length_c   1.000
_cell.angle_alpha   90.00
_cell.angle_beta   90.00
_cell.angle_gamma   90.00
#
_symmetry.space_group_name_H-M   'P 1'
#
loop_
_entity.id
_entity.type
_entity.pdbx_description
1 polymer ?
#
loop_
_entity_poly.entity_id
_entity_poly.type
_entity_poly.pdbx_seq_one_letter_code
_entity_poly.pdbx_strand_id
1 'polypeptide(L)' 'IEHVWAALKRKLRQLFPDLWELKRNTLDIKYFTECLRTAWWAVEHDWIDKLIDGMPRRLVAVKKARGWYTKY' A
#
# COMPACT_ATOMS: atom_id res chain seq x y z
N ILE A 1 -4.80 0.53 6.98
CA ILE A 1 -4.46 0.10 5.59
C ILE A 1 -3.34 0.94 4.96
N GLU A 2 -2.92 2.08 5.55
CA GLU A 2 -1.84 2.95 5.03
C GLU A 2 -0.56 2.22 4.59
N HIS A 3 -0.09 1.26 5.38
CA HIS A 3 1.08 0.46 5.03
C HIS A 3 0.89 -0.29 3.71
N VAL A 4 -0.29 -0.88 3.51
CA VAL A 4 -0.64 -1.60 2.28
C VAL A 4 -0.72 -0.65 1.09
N TRP A 5 -1.30 0.54 1.24
CA TRP A 5 -1.29 1.57 0.19
C TRP A 5 0.12 2.00 -0.20
N ALA A 6 1.02 2.15 0.78
CA ALA A 6 2.41 2.47 0.52
C ALA A 6 3.12 1.35 -0.26
N ALA A 7 2.87 0.09 0.08
CA ALA A 7 3.43 -1.07 -0.63
C ALA A 7 2.91 -1.16 -2.07
N LEU A 8 1.58 -1.01 -2.27
CA LEU A 8 0.97 -1.01 -3.60
C LEU A 8 1.56 0.08 -4.49
N LYS A 9 1.65 1.33 -4.00
CA LYS A 9 2.26 2.44 -4.76
C LYS A 9 3.72 2.16 -5.13
N ARG A 10 4.47 1.50 -4.25
CA ARG A 10 5.86 1.11 -4.52
C ARG A 10 5.93 0.07 -5.63
N LYS A 11 5.12 -1.00 -5.56
CA LYS A 11 5.04 -2.02 -6.62
C LYS A 11 4.59 -1.43 -7.95
N LEU A 12 3.61 -0.53 -7.92
CA LEU A 12 3.10 0.14 -9.10
C LEU A 12 4.20 0.95 -9.82
N ARG A 13 4.99 1.74 -9.08
CA ARG A 13 6.12 2.50 -9.64
C ARG A 13 7.28 1.61 -10.11
N GLN A 14 7.49 0.45 -9.48
CA GLN A 14 8.54 -0.50 -9.86
C GLN A 14 8.18 -1.26 -11.15
N LEU A 15 6.93 -1.69 -11.28
CA LEU A 15 6.48 -2.51 -12.41
C LEU A 15 6.10 -1.67 -13.63
N PHE A 16 5.61 -0.45 -13.41
CA PHE A 16 5.10 0.43 -14.46
C PHE A 16 5.66 1.84 -14.26
N PRO A 17 6.96 2.06 -14.55
CA PRO A 17 7.63 3.34 -14.31
C PRO A 17 7.02 4.49 -15.11
N ASP A 18 6.39 4.22 -16.26
CA ASP A 18 5.89 5.23 -17.19
C ASP A 18 4.43 5.66 -16.91
N LEU A 19 3.81 5.18 -15.81
CA LEU A 19 2.42 5.51 -15.47
C LEU A 19 2.17 7.01 -15.26
N TRP A 20 3.21 7.81 -15.03
CA TRP A 20 3.09 9.26 -14.89
C TRP A 20 2.74 9.96 -16.21
N GLU A 21 2.92 9.29 -17.36
CA GLU A 21 2.60 9.82 -18.69
C GLU A 21 1.12 9.67 -19.04
N LEU A 22 0.37 8.88 -18.27
CA LEU A 22 -1.04 8.62 -18.52
C LEU A 22 -1.89 9.88 -18.40
N LYS A 23 -2.89 9.99 -19.28
CA LYS A 23 -3.85 11.08 -19.28
C LYS A 23 -5.14 10.65 -18.58
N ARG A 24 -5.98 11.63 -18.22
CA ARG A 24 -7.29 11.37 -17.62
C ARG A 24 -8.36 11.08 -18.69
N ASN A 25 -8.10 10.09 -19.54
CA ASN A 25 -9.06 9.59 -20.53
C ASN A 25 -9.47 8.14 -20.21
N THR A 26 -10.55 7.67 -20.84
CA THR A 26 -11.12 6.35 -20.56
C THR A 26 -10.16 5.19 -20.83
N LEU A 27 -9.31 5.31 -21.86
CA LEU A 27 -8.36 4.26 -22.23
C LEU A 27 -7.26 4.14 -21.16
N ASP A 28 -6.65 5.26 -20.81
CA ASP A 28 -5.57 5.34 -19.83
C ASP A 28 -6.05 4.99 -18.42
N ILE A 29 -7.29 5.34 -18.05
CA ILE A 29 -7.90 4.91 -16.77
C ILE A 29 -8.08 3.39 -16.73
N LYS A 30 -8.53 2.77 -17.83
CA LYS A 30 -8.65 1.31 -17.91
C LYS A 30 -7.29 0.64 -17.77
N TYR A 31 -6.29 1.13 -18.51
CA TYR A 31 -4.92 0.65 -18.42
C TYR A 31 -4.34 0.80 -17.00
N PHE A 32 -4.51 1.97 -16.38
CA PHE A 32 -4.10 2.22 -15.00
C PHE A 32 -4.75 1.24 -14.02
N THR A 33 -6.03 0.93 -14.21
CA THR A 33 -6.77 -0.03 -13.38
C THR A 33 -6.19 -1.44 -13.48
N GLU A 34 -5.82 -1.90 -14.68
CA GLU A 34 -5.15 -3.19 -14.83
C GLU A 34 -3.76 -3.20 -14.19
N CYS A 35 -2.99 -2.12 -14.36
CA CYS A 35 -1.69 -1.97 -13.69
C CYS A 35 -1.81 -2.05 -12.17
N LEU A 36 -2.85 -1.43 -11.60
CA LEU A 36 -3.15 -1.52 -10.16
C LEU A 36 -3.44 -2.96 -9.72
N ARG A 37 -4.21 -3.73 -10.49
CA ARG A 37 -4.49 -5.14 -10.19
C ARG A 37 -3.21 -5.98 -10.23
N THR A 38 -2.39 -5.80 -11.26
CA THR A 38 -1.10 -6.51 -11.36
C THR A 38 -0.17 -6.14 -10.20
N ALA A 39 -0.07 -4.85 -9.87
CA ALA A 39 0.74 -4.39 -8.74
C ALA A 39 0.23 -4.92 -7.39
N TRP A 40 -1.09 -5.05 -7.23
CA TRP A 40 -1.72 -5.65 -6.05
C TRP A 40 -1.29 -7.11 -5.86
N TRP A 41 -1.39 -7.92 -6.91
CA TRP A 41 -0.97 -9.32 -6.86
C TRP A 41 0.54 -9.50 -6.63
N ALA A 42 1.34 -8.49 -6.97
CA ALA A 42 2.78 -8.48 -6.70
C ALA A 42 3.14 -8.05 -5.25
N VAL A 43 2.18 -7.62 -4.43
CA VAL A 43 2.38 -7.40 -3.00
C VAL A 43 2.43 -8.76 -2.30
N GLU A 44 3.50 -9.01 -1.56
CA GLU A 44 3.67 -10.24 -0.78
C GLU A 44 2.59 -10.32 0.31
N HIS A 45 1.73 -11.34 0.23
CA HIS A 45 0.61 -11.48 1.15
C HIS A 45 1.07 -11.81 2.58
N ASP A 46 2.13 -12.61 2.75
CA ASP A 46 2.76 -12.88 4.05
C ASP A 46 3.25 -11.59 4.76
N TRP A 47 3.63 -10.57 4.00
CA TRP A 47 3.95 -9.27 4.57
C TRP A 47 2.71 -8.54 5.11
N ILE A 48 1.55 -8.69 4.45
CA ILE A 48 0.27 -8.15 4.92
C ILE A 48 -0.17 -8.88 6.20
N ASP A 49 -0.02 -10.20 6.24
CA ASP A 49 -0.35 -11.00 7.44
C ASP A 49 0.50 -10.55 8.64
N LYS A 50 1.82 -10.35 8.44
CA LYS A 50 2.71 -9.79 9.47
C LYS A 50 2.31 -8.39 9.94
N LEU A 51 1.69 -7.57 9.09
CA LEU A 51 1.15 -6.27 9.52
C LEU A 51 -0.05 -6.44 10.44
N ILE A 52 -0.95 -7.38 10.12
CA ILE A 52 -2.14 -7.69 10.90
C ILE A 52 -1.72 -8.27 12.25
N ASP A 53 -0.85 -9.27 12.25
CA ASP A 53 -0.30 -9.91 13.46
C ASP A 53 0.48 -8.92 14.34
N GLY A 54 1.01 -7.84 13.73
CA GLY A 54 1.68 -6.76 14.43
C GLY A 54 0.75 -5.78 15.17
N MET A 55 -0.56 -5.81 14.92
CA MET A 55 -1.52 -4.83 15.48
C MET A 55 -1.52 -4.75 17.01
N PRO A 56 -1.47 -5.86 17.78
CA PRO A 56 -1.40 -5.80 19.24
C PRO A 56 -0.24 -4.95 19.75
N ARG A 57 0.94 -5.02 19.10
CA ARG A 57 2.11 -4.20 19.47
C ARG A 57 1.87 -2.71 19.27
N ARG A 58 1.15 -2.33 18.20
CA ARG A 58 0.79 -0.93 17.91
C ARG A 58 -0.17 -0.38 18.95
N LEU A 59 -1.16 -1.18 19.38
CA LEU A 59 -2.09 -0.80 20.44
C LEU A 59 -1.37 -0.58 21.77
N VAL A 60 -0.41 -1.44 22.12
CA VAL A 60 0.45 -1.25 23.30
C VAL A 60 1.25 0.06 23.19
N ALA A 61 1.78 0.38 22.02
CA ALA A 61 2.50 1.63 21.80
C ALA A 61 1.61 2.87 22.01
N VAL A 62 0.38 2.86 21.49
CA VAL A 62 -0.59 3.96 21.69
C VAL A 62 -0.96 4.11 23.18
N LYS A 63 -1.18 2.99 23.89
CA LYS A 63 -1.43 3.01 25.34
C LYS A 63 -0.26 3.65 26.11
N LYS A 64 0.98 3.25 25.79
CA LYS A 64 2.20 3.83 26.39
C LYS A 64 2.34 5.32 26.08
N ALA A 65 1.98 5.74 24.86
CA ALA A 65 1.97 7.12 24.43
C ALA A 65 0.76 7.92 25.00
N ARG A 66 -0.10 7.32 25.83
CA ARG A 66 -1.33 7.96 26.35
C ARG A 66 -2.21 8.55 25.24
N GLY A 67 -2.28 7.85 24.09
CA GLY A 67 -3.07 8.28 22.94
C GLY A 67 -2.32 9.18 21.94
N TRP A 68 -1.07 9.58 22.19
CA TRP A 68 -0.28 10.34 21.23
C TRP A 68 0.23 9.50 20.05
N TYR A 69 0.71 10.18 19.00
CA TYR A 69 1.30 9.53 17.83
C TYR A 69 2.43 8.58 18.20
N THR A 70 2.53 7.48 17.45
CA THR A 70 3.58 6.47 17.60
C THR A 70 4.38 6.37 16.31
N LYS A 71 5.48 5.60 16.33
CA LYS A 71 6.31 5.36 15.14
C LYS A 71 5.65 4.51 14.03
N TYR A 72 4.42 4.03 14.25
CA TYR A 72 3.73 3.04 13.41
C TYR A 72 2.68 3.64 12.48
#